data_AF-A0AAU3M7P6-F1
#
_entry.id   AF-A0AAU3M7P6-F1
#
_cell.length_a   1.000
_cell.length_b   1.000
_cell.length_c   1.000
_cell.angle_alpha   90.00
_cell.angle_beta   90.00
_cell.angle_gamma   90.00
#
_symmetry.space_group_name_H-M   'P 1'
#
loop_
_entity.id
_entity.type
_entity.pdbx_description
1 polymer ?
#
loop_
_entity_poly.entity_id
_entity_poly.type
_entity_poly.pdbx_seq_one_letter_code
_entity_poly.pdbx_strand_id
1 'polypeptide(L)' 'MRERVRLEAVGRFESGAKTREIAAELRVSERSVERWRRQWRESGEEGVRSKGSPGRPRLSSEAVSQPNVIA' A
#
# COMPACT_ATOMS: atom_id res chain seq x y z
N MET A 1 6.79 12.01 -11.56
CA MET A 1 7.55 10.74 -11.54
C MET A 1 6.97 9.65 -10.61
N ARG A 2 6.29 9.97 -9.49
CA ARG A 2 5.93 8.98 -8.46
C ARG A 2 4.61 8.23 -8.66
N GLU A 3 3.73 8.71 -9.53
CA GLU A 3 2.39 8.13 -9.69
C GLU A 3 2.42 6.80 -10.46
N ARG A 4 3.22 6.69 -11.53
CA ARG A 4 3.41 5.42 -12.26
C ARG A 4 3.98 4.32 -11.37
N VAL A 5 5.00 4.63 -10.57
CA VAL A 5 5.62 3.67 -9.62
C VAL A 5 4.58 3.17 -8.61
N ARG A 6 3.72 4.07 -8.12
CA ARG A 6 2.64 3.73 -7.19
C ARG A 6 1.57 2.86 -7.85
N LEU A 7 1.24 3.12 -9.09
CA LEU A 7 0.28 2.30 -9.84
C LEU A 7 0.81 0.91 -10.14
N GLU A 8 2.08 0.81 -10.49
CA GLU A 8 2.73 -0.48 -10.68
C GLU A 8 2.80 -1.28 -9.36
N ALA A 9 2.92 -0.59 -8.21
CA ALA A 9 2.79 -1.24 -6.91
C ALA A 9 1.37 -1.76 -6.65
N VAL A 10 0.33 -1.01 -7.06
CA VAL A 10 -1.08 -1.44 -6.91
C VAL A 10 -1.35 -2.74 -7.67
N GLY A 11 -0.95 -2.80 -8.96
CA GLY A 11 -1.14 -4.03 -9.75
C GLY A 11 -0.42 -5.24 -9.13
N ARG A 12 0.75 -5.02 -8.52
CA ARG A 12 1.45 -6.09 -7.78
C ARG A 12 0.80 -6.44 -6.44
N PHE A 13 0.16 -5.49 -5.76
CA PHE A 13 -0.63 -5.79 -4.56
C PHE A 13 -1.85 -6.66 -4.90
N GLU A 14 -2.52 -6.40 -6.01
CA GLU A 14 -3.64 -7.23 -6.51
C GLU A 14 -3.19 -8.65 -6.84
N SER A 15 -1.98 -8.81 -7.39
CA SER A 15 -1.37 -10.13 -7.62
C SER A 15 -0.89 -10.83 -6.34
N GLY A 16 -0.99 -10.20 -5.17
CA GLY A 16 -0.54 -10.77 -3.90
C GLY A 16 0.98 -10.78 -3.68
N ALA A 17 1.74 -10.01 -4.46
CA ALA A 17 3.20 -9.98 -4.36
C ALA A 17 3.70 -9.44 -3.01
N LYS A 18 4.89 -9.87 -2.58
CA LYS A 18 5.46 -9.45 -1.30
C LYS A 18 6.01 -8.03 -1.38
N THR A 19 5.89 -7.30 -0.29
CA THR A 19 6.39 -5.92 -0.13
C THR A 19 7.86 -5.78 -0.55
N ARG A 20 8.70 -6.76 -0.18
CA ARG A 20 10.14 -6.77 -0.48
C ARG A 20 10.45 -6.90 -1.97
N GLU A 21 9.69 -7.73 -2.68
CA GLU A 21 9.84 -7.92 -4.13
C GLU A 21 9.45 -6.64 -4.87
N ILE A 22 8.29 -6.08 -4.51
CA ILE A 22 7.80 -4.81 -5.04
C ILE A 22 8.80 -3.67 -4.78
N ALA A 23 9.40 -3.62 -3.58
CA ALA A 23 10.40 -2.62 -3.22
C ALA A 23 11.67 -2.71 -4.08
N ALA A 24 12.17 -3.94 -4.28
CA ALA A 24 13.35 -4.19 -5.11
C ALA A 24 13.10 -3.85 -6.58
N GLU A 25 11.96 -4.28 -7.14
CA GLU A 25 11.59 -4.02 -8.54
C GLU A 25 11.40 -2.52 -8.81
N LEU A 26 10.70 -1.83 -7.91
CA LEU A 26 10.41 -0.40 -8.05
C LEU A 26 11.57 0.50 -7.57
N ARG A 27 12.64 -0.09 -7.03
CA ARG A 27 13.79 0.61 -6.42
C ARG A 27 13.37 1.63 -5.37
N VAL A 28 12.42 1.26 -4.52
CA VAL A 28 11.96 2.06 -3.39
C VAL A 28 12.22 1.33 -2.07
N SER A 29 12.15 2.04 -0.96
CA SER A 29 12.24 1.40 0.35
C SER A 29 10.99 0.59 0.66
N GLU A 30 11.15 -0.58 1.28
CA GLU A 30 10.07 -1.44 1.77
C GLU A 30 9.06 -0.65 2.62
N ARG A 31 9.55 0.28 3.45
CA ARG A 31 8.71 1.15 4.29
C ARG A 31 7.73 2.01 3.49
N SER A 32 8.10 2.42 2.26
CA SER A 32 7.20 3.14 1.36
C SER A 32 6.12 2.22 0.80
N VAL A 33 6.52 1.00 0.41
CA VAL A 33 5.60 -0.01 -0.12
C VAL A 33 4.61 -0.46 0.95
N GLU A 34 5.05 -0.66 2.20
CA GLU A 34 4.15 -0.96 3.33
C GLU A 34 3.12 0.13 3.55
N ARG A 35 3.55 1.40 3.49
CA ARG A 35 2.63 2.54 3.61
C ARG A 35 1.62 2.54 2.47
N TRP A 36 2.04 2.25 1.24
CA TRP A 36 1.12 2.13 0.10
C TRP A 36 0.16 0.95 0.27
N ARG A 37 0.64 -0.20 0.74
CA ARG A 37 -0.18 -1.39 0.98
C ARG A 37 -1.25 -1.18 2.06
N ARG A 38 -0.95 -0.39 3.09
CA ARG A 38 -1.96 0.04 4.09
C ARG A 38 -3.03 0.91 3.44
N GLN A 39 -2.62 1.99 2.76
CA GLN A 39 -3.55 2.87 2.04
C GLN A 39 -4.37 2.13 0.98
N TRP A 40 -3.78 1.13 0.32
CA TRP A 40 -4.46 0.27 -0.66
C TRP A 40 -5.53 -0.61 -0.01
N ARG A 41 -5.26 -1.19 1.16
CA ARG A 41 -6.28 -1.96 1.90
C ARG A 41 -7.41 -1.08 2.42
N GLU A 42 -7.11 0.19 2.73
CA GLU A 42 -8.09 1.13 3.30
C GLU A 42 -8.93 1.86 2.24
N SER A 43 -8.38 2.14 1.04
CA SER A 43 -9.03 2.98 0.03
C SER A 43 -8.75 2.54 -1.41
N GLY A 44 -8.27 1.30 -1.61
CA GLY A 44 -7.99 0.74 -2.92
C GLY A 44 -6.90 1.50 -3.68
N GLU A 45 -6.95 1.42 -5.01
CA GLU A 45 -6.03 2.11 -5.90
C GLU A 45 -6.01 3.64 -5.65
N GLU A 46 -7.14 4.24 -5.33
CA GLU A 46 -7.26 5.69 -5.07
C GLU A 46 -6.47 6.14 -3.85
N GLY A 47 -6.43 5.31 -2.80
CA GLY A 47 -5.60 5.53 -1.60
C GLY A 47 -4.10 5.55 -1.91
N VAL A 48 -3.67 4.83 -2.95
CA VAL A 48 -2.27 4.82 -3.40
C VAL A 48 -2.00 5.92 -4.44
N ARG A 49 -2.97 6.27 -5.28
CA ARG A 49 -2.82 7.30 -6.33
C ARG A 49 -2.54 8.69 -5.76
N SER A 50 -3.03 9.03 -4.57
CA SER A 50 -3.14 10.44 -4.21
C SER A 50 -1.92 11.10 -3.53
N LYS A 51 -1.89 12.42 -3.70
CA LYS A 51 -0.87 13.42 -3.33
C LYS A 51 -0.48 13.38 -1.86
N GLY A 52 0.64 14.02 -1.52
CA GLY A 52 1.30 13.96 -0.20
C GLY A 52 0.36 14.02 1.02
N SER A 53 0.67 13.14 1.98
CA SER A 53 0.17 13.07 3.36
C SER A 53 -1.33 12.77 3.59
N PRO A 54 -1.62 11.99 4.65
CA PRO A 54 -2.92 11.37 4.88
C PRO A 54 -3.89 12.43 5.43
N GLY A 55 -4.91 12.75 4.66
CA GLY A 55 -5.77 13.89 4.96
C GLY A 55 -7.26 13.63 4.77
N ARG A 56 -7.76 12.40 4.92
CA ARG A 56 -9.14 12.15 5.39
C ARG A 56 -9.45 10.67 5.62
N PRO A 57 -10.03 10.30 6.77
CA PRO A 57 -10.65 9.00 6.93
C PRO A 57 -11.99 9.01 6.18
N ARG A 58 -12.14 8.14 5.18
CA ARG A 58 -13.46 7.72 4.72
C ARG A 58 -13.76 6.41 5.44
N LEU A 59 -14.50 6.53 6.54
CA LEU A 59 -15.16 5.40 7.19
C LEU A 59 -16.00 4.66 6.16
N SER A 60 -15.63 3.43 5.84
CA SER A 60 -16.56 2.39 5.38
C SER A 60 -16.02 1.06 5.91
N SER A 61 -16.90 0.38 6.62
CA SER A 61 -16.72 -0.85 7.39
C SER A 61 -16.19 -2.00 6.54
N GLU A 62 -15.19 -2.73 7.05
CA GLU A 62 -15.29 -4.16 7.35
C GLU A 62 -13.94 -4.62 7.92
N ALA A 63 -13.99 -5.44 8.96
CA ALA A 63 -12.85 -6.02 9.63
C ALA A 63 -11.95 -6.84 8.68
N VAL A 64 -10.63 -6.64 8.79
CA VAL A 64 -9.68 -7.76 8.66
C VAL A 64 -8.45 -7.51 9.53
N SER A 65 -8.54 -8.08 10.73
CA SER A 65 -7.50 -8.79 11.47
C SER A 65 -6.14 -8.88 10.75
N GLN A 66 -5.05 -8.56 11.45
CA GLN A 66 -4.03 -9.57 11.73
C GLN A 66 -3.30 -9.29 13.06
N PRO A 67 -2.94 -10.35 13.80
CA PRO A 67 -2.58 -10.30 15.22
C PRO A 67 -1.12 -9.93 15.48
N ASN A 68 -0.91 -9.42 16.69
CA ASN A 68 0.36 -9.30 17.38
C ASN A 68 1.03 -10.68 17.53
N VAL A 69 2.27 -10.83 17.04
CA VAL A 69 3.26 -11.77 17.60
C VAL A 69 4.64 -11.16 17.37
N ILE A 70 5.40 -10.89 18.43
CA ILE A 70 6.71 -11.53 18.69
C ILE A 70 6.86 -11.60 20.22
N ALA A 71 7.26 -12.79 20.68
CA ALA A 71 7.60 -13.18 22.05
C ALA A 71 8.69 -12.33 22.70
#